data_AF-A0A2E9AMN4-F1
#
_entry.id   AF-A0A2E9AMN4-F1
#
_cell.length_a   1.000
_cell.length_b   1.000
_cell.length_c   1.000
_cell.angle_alpha   90.00
_cell.angle_beta   90.00
_cell.angle_gamma   90.00
#
_symmetry.space_group_name_H-M   'P 1'
#
loop_
_entity.id
_entity.type
_entity.pdbx_description
1 polymer ?
#
loop_
_entity_poly.entity_id
_entity_poly.type
_entity_poly.pdbx_seq_one_letter_code
_entity_poly.pdbx_strand_id
1 'polypeptide(L)'
;MAKPVVVTSGARSAQSQAQAMYDRFKRGGSYHAFRQRRAAMKIHEAFVAGRKQRQSERETVRAMADVIEKQLRSRVYVSRQLHPTALELRTRGCTSSEREALIKACRANRARVVVEERHPPHLHIQF
;
A
#
# COMPACT_ATOMS: atom_id res chain seq x y z
N MET A 1 -27.48 -8.89 14.20
CA MET A 1 -27.01 -9.13 12.81
C MET A 1 -25.51 -9.36 12.81
N ALA A 2 -25.02 -10.36 12.09
CA ALA A 2 -23.58 -10.57 11.90
C ALA A 2 -23.01 -9.50 10.96
N LYS A 3 -21.79 -9.01 11.25
CA LYS A 3 -21.07 -8.06 10.38
C LYS A 3 -20.16 -8.85 9.43
N PRO A 4 -20.12 -8.54 8.12
CA PRO A 4 -19.22 -9.22 7.21
C PRO A 4 -17.76 -8.81 7.45
N VAL A 5 -16.84 -9.77 7.34
CA VAL A 5 -15.40 -9.48 7.20
C VAL A 5 -15.15 -8.97 5.78
N VAL A 6 -14.51 -7.81 5.65
CA VAL A 6 -14.25 -7.20 4.34
C VAL A 6 -12.75 -6.98 4.15
N VAL A 7 -12.21 -7.61 3.11
CA VAL A 7 -10.86 -7.33 2.61
C VAL A 7 -10.94 -6.09 1.72
N THR A 8 -10.21 -5.03 2.07
CA THR A 8 -10.22 -3.75 1.33
C THR A 8 -9.11 -3.67 0.30
N SER A 9 -8.01 -4.39 0.53
CA SER A 9 -6.95 -4.55 -0.45
C SER A 9 -6.15 -5.81 -0.16
N GLY A 10 -5.50 -6.35 -1.20
CA GLY A 10 -4.53 -7.44 -1.08
C GLY A 10 -3.20 -7.06 -1.72
N ALA A 11 -2.32 -8.05 -1.83
CA ALA A 11 -1.01 -7.89 -2.44
C ALA A 11 -1.11 -7.18 -3.80
N ARG A 12 -0.23 -6.18 -3.99
CA ARG A 12 -0.15 -5.37 -5.19
C ARG A 12 1.03 -5.78 -6.03
N SER A 13 0.82 -5.76 -7.34
CA SER A 13 1.91 -5.77 -8.30
C SER A 13 2.63 -4.42 -8.29
N ALA A 14 3.83 -4.38 -8.87
CA ALA A 14 4.53 -3.12 -9.08
C ALA A 14 3.66 -2.11 -9.86
N GLN A 15 2.94 -2.59 -10.88
CA GLN A 15 2.03 -1.78 -11.70
C GLN A 15 0.87 -1.19 -10.88
N SER A 16 0.15 -1.99 -10.09
CA SER A 16 -0.98 -1.47 -9.32
C SER A 16 -0.53 -0.57 -8.17
N GLN A 17 0.63 -0.83 -7.58
CA GLN A 17 1.23 0.08 -6.61
C GLN A 17 1.71 1.39 -7.26
N ALA A 18 2.26 1.34 -8.48
CA ALA A 18 2.64 2.52 -9.24
C ALA A 18 1.42 3.41 -9.52
N GLN A 19 0.31 2.84 -9.97
CA GLN A 19 -0.94 3.58 -10.19
C GLN A 19 -1.41 4.25 -8.88
N ALA A 20 -1.45 3.51 -7.77
CA ALA A 20 -1.87 4.08 -6.49
C ALA A 20 -0.96 5.23 -6.01
N MET A 21 0.35 5.15 -6.29
CA MET A 21 1.29 6.23 -5.99
C MET A 21 1.13 7.41 -6.95
N TYR A 22 0.89 7.16 -8.23
CA TYR A 22 0.63 8.19 -9.24
C TYR A 22 -0.59 9.02 -8.84
N ASP A 23 -1.70 8.36 -8.51
CA ASP A 23 -2.93 9.02 -8.06
C ASP A 23 -2.69 9.87 -6.80
N ARG A 24 -1.86 9.36 -5.88
CA ARG A 24 -1.48 10.08 -4.67
C ARG A 24 -0.67 11.34 -5.00
N PHE A 25 0.34 11.24 -5.84
CA PHE A 25 1.19 12.37 -6.21
C PHE A 25 0.44 13.41 -7.04
N LYS A 26 -0.44 12.97 -7.95
CA LYS A 26 -1.36 13.82 -8.71
C LYS A 26 -2.27 14.67 -7.81
N ARG A 27 -2.67 14.13 -6.66
CA ARG A 27 -3.44 14.85 -5.62
C ARG A 27 -2.58 15.68 -4.65
N GLY A 28 -1.29 15.90 -4.95
CA GLY A 28 -0.38 16.67 -4.10
C GLY A 28 0.18 15.90 -2.90
N GLY A 29 0.00 14.58 -2.84
CA GLY A 29 0.57 13.76 -1.78
C GLY A 29 2.10 13.74 -1.84
N SER A 30 2.76 13.77 -0.68
CA SER A 30 4.22 13.78 -0.60
C SER A 30 4.84 12.38 -0.42
N TYR A 31 6.02 12.17 -1.00
CA TYR A 31 6.82 10.96 -0.77
C TYR A 31 7.38 10.87 0.67
N HIS A 32 7.44 11.98 1.43
CA HIS A 32 7.90 11.98 2.83
C HIS A 32 7.01 11.17 3.77
N ALA A 33 5.75 10.96 3.38
CA ALA A 33 4.77 10.18 4.13
C ALA A 33 4.97 8.65 4.02
N PHE A 34 5.92 8.20 3.20
CA PHE A 34 6.26 6.77 3.11
C PHE A 34 7.35 6.43 4.12
N ARG A 35 7.24 5.25 4.75
CA ARG A 35 8.27 4.75 5.67
C ARG A 35 9.62 4.60 4.96
N GLN A 36 9.61 4.04 3.75
CA GLN A 36 10.82 3.93 2.91
C GLN A 36 10.99 5.19 2.07
N ARG A 37 11.36 6.31 2.71
CA ARG A 37 11.45 7.63 2.06
C ARG A 37 12.36 7.64 0.83
N ARG A 38 13.55 7.04 0.92
CA ARG A 38 14.50 6.96 -0.21
C ARG A 38 13.94 6.18 -1.40
N ALA A 39 13.22 5.10 -1.14
CA ALA A 39 12.59 4.30 -2.20
C ALA A 39 11.42 5.08 -2.84
N ALA A 40 10.59 5.74 -2.03
CA ALA A 40 9.49 6.56 -2.51
C ALA A 40 9.97 7.79 -3.31
N MET A 41 11.09 8.40 -2.91
CA MET A 41 11.72 9.51 -3.63
C MET A 41 12.07 9.13 -5.07
N LYS A 42 12.71 7.98 -5.30
CA LYS A 42 13.04 7.50 -6.66
C LYS A 42 11.80 7.30 -7.54
N ILE A 43 10.69 6.88 -6.96
CA ILE A 43 9.43 6.72 -7.67
C ILE A 43 8.79 8.08 -7.98
N HIS A 44 8.91 9.02 -7.04
CA HIS A 44 8.45 10.40 -7.22
C HIS A 44 9.28 11.14 -8.30
N GLU A 45 10.58 10.88 -8.39
CA GLU A 45 11.43 11.39 -9.49
C GLU A 45 10.92 10.91 -10.85
N ALA A 46 10.53 9.64 -10.98
CA ALA A 46 9.92 9.12 -12.21
C ALA A 46 8.57 9.81 -12.53
N PHE A 47 7.75 10.07 -11.52
CA PHE A 47 6.51 10.85 -11.68
C PHE A 47 6.78 12.28 -12.19
N VAL A 48 7.72 13.00 -11.56
CA VAL A 48 8.09 14.37 -11.96
C VAL A 48 8.69 14.39 -13.36
N ALA A 49 9.54 13.42 -13.70
CA ALA A 49 10.13 13.30 -15.03
C ALA A 49 9.06 13.10 -16.11
N GLY A 50 8.09 12.21 -15.88
CA GLY A 50 6.97 12.00 -16.81
C GLY A 50 6.13 13.26 -17.03
N ARG A 51 5.85 14.02 -15.96
CA ARG A 51 5.16 15.32 -16.05
C ARG A 51 5.97 16.35 -16.84
N LYS A 52 7.28 16.46 -16.59
CA LYS A 52 8.18 17.38 -17.31
C LYS A 52 8.26 17.05 -18.81
N GLN A 53 8.25 15.77 -19.15
CA GLN A 53 8.30 15.26 -20.52
C GLN A 53 6.93 15.22 -21.20
N ARG A 54 5.85 15.63 -20.51
CA ARG A 54 4.46 15.57 -21.01
C ARG A 54 4.05 14.16 -21.44
N GLN A 55 4.58 13.14 -20.78
CA GLN A 55 4.18 11.75 -20.98
C GLN A 55 2.72 11.55 -20.59
N SER A 56 2.09 10.54 -21.20
CA SER A 56 0.78 10.07 -20.78
C SER A 56 0.83 9.49 -19.35
N GLU A 57 -0.34 9.40 -18.72
CA GLU A 57 -0.48 8.72 -17.43
C GLU A 57 0.04 7.29 -17.49
N ARG A 58 -0.30 6.55 -18.56
CA ARG A 58 0.13 5.17 -18.76
C ARG A 58 1.66 5.03 -18.81
N GLU A 59 2.33 5.90 -19.56
CA GLU A 59 3.80 5.90 -19.67
C GLU A 59 4.47 6.26 -18.35
N THR A 60 3.95 7.28 -17.66
CA THR A 60 4.48 7.71 -16.36
C THR A 60 4.32 6.60 -15.32
N VAL A 61 3.14 5.97 -15.24
CA VAL A 61 2.87 4.85 -14.33
C VAL A 61 3.76 3.66 -14.67
N ARG A 62 4.01 3.38 -15.95
CA ARG A 62 4.94 2.31 -16.36
C ARG A 62 6.36 2.58 -15.88
N ALA A 63 6.88 3.79 -16.08
CA ALA A 63 8.20 4.18 -15.60
C ALA A 63 8.31 4.08 -14.06
N MET A 64 7.27 4.49 -13.34
CA MET A 64 7.17 4.31 -11.89
C MET A 64 7.17 2.83 -11.49
N ALA A 65 6.44 1.98 -12.22
CA ALA A 65 6.39 0.54 -11.99
C ALA A 65 7.76 -0.11 -12.18
N ASP A 66 8.51 0.27 -13.21
CA ASP A 66 9.86 -0.26 -13.45
C ASP A 66 10.83 0.07 -12.30
N VAL A 67 10.67 1.26 -11.68
CA VAL A 67 11.42 1.61 -10.45
C VAL A 67 11.03 0.70 -9.29
N ILE A 68 9.73 0.44 -9.10
CA ILE A 68 9.26 -0.47 -8.05
C ILE A 68 9.75 -1.90 -8.29
N GLU A 69 9.72 -2.41 -9.52
CA GLU A 69 10.23 -3.74 -9.85
C GLU A 69 11.72 -3.88 -9.53
N LYS A 70 12.53 -2.86 -9.86
CA LYS A 70 13.95 -2.81 -9.48
C LYS A 70 14.12 -2.88 -7.96
N GLN A 71 13.31 -2.13 -7.22
CA GLN A 71 13.33 -2.16 -5.75
C GLN A 71 12.96 -3.53 -5.19
N LEU A 72 11.94 -4.19 -5.76
CA LEU A 72 11.52 -5.53 -5.34
C LEU A 72 12.60 -6.58 -5.57
N ARG A 73 13.32 -6.52 -6.70
CA ARG A 73 14.49 -7.38 -6.95
C ARG A 73 15.58 -7.21 -5.89
N SER A 74 15.74 -6.01 -5.37
CA SER A 74 16.64 -5.71 -4.24
C SER A 74 15.99 -5.86 -2.85
N ARG A 75 14.81 -6.49 -2.74
CA ARG A 75 14.04 -6.67 -1.50
C ARG A 75 13.70 -5.36 -0.77
N VAL A 76 13.60 -4.26 -1.51
CA VAL A 76 13.19 -2.95 -1.00
C VAL A 76 11.69 -2.77 -1.26
N TYR A 77 10.90 -2.80 -0.19
CA TYR A 77 9.44 -2.66 -0.26
C TYR A 77 8.98 -1.25 0.12
N VAL A 78 8.66 -0.41 -0.87
CA VAL A 78 8.17 0.97 -0.61
C VAL A 78 6.80 1.00 0.10
N SER A 79 5.99 -0.04 -0.12
CA SER A 79 4.68 -0.25 0.47
C SER A 79 4.59 -1.66 1.04
N ARG A 80 3.88 -1.83 2.16
CA ARG A 80 3.65 -3.16 2.73
C ARG A 80 2.80 -4.04 1.82
N GLN A 81 1.93 -3.44 1.01
CA GLN A 81 1.11 -4.14 0.02
C GLN A 81 1.91 -4.79 -1.10
N LEU A 82 3.21 -4.49 -1.23
CA LEU A 82 4.06 -5.20 -2.19
C LEU A 82 4.54 -6.56 -1.69
N HIS A 83 4.22 -6.93 -0.44
CA HIS A 83 4.48 -8.28 0.05
C HIS A 83 3.39 -9.25 -0.48
N PRO A 84 3.75 -10.43 -0.99
CA PRO A 84 2.80 -11.35 -1.62
C PRO A 84 1.69 -11.85 -0.69
N THR A 85 1.91 -11.81 0.63
CA THR A 85 0.96 -12.25 1.65
C THR A 85 0.26 -11.09 2.37
N ALA A 86 0.38 -9.86 1.86
CA ALA A 86 -0.24 -8.68 2.44
C ALA A 86 -1.75 -8.61 2.15
N LEU A 87 -2.53 -8.24 3.17
CA LEU A 87 -3.96 -7.98 3.07
C LEU A 87 -4.33 -6.80 3.99
N GLU A 88 -5.37 -6.06 3.64
CA GLU A 88 -6.02 -5.09 4.52
C GLU A 88 -7.44 -5.53 4.85
N LEU A 89 -7.77 -5.54 6.14
CA LEU A 89 -9.10 -5.81 6.65
C LEU A 89 -9.75 -4.52 7.13
N ARG A 90 -10.96 -4.23 6.66
CA ARG A 90 -11.75 -3.09 7.15
C ARG A 90 -12.08 -3.26 8.62
N THR A 91 -11.87 -2.20 9.41
CA THR A 91 -12.34 -2.14 10.81
C THR A 91 -13.34 -1.03 11.07
N ARG A 92 -13.81 -0.34 10.01
CA ARG A 92 -14.90 0.64 10.13
C ARG A 92 -16.16 -0.05 10.66
N GLY A 93 -16.66 0.42 11.81
CA GLY A 93 -17.85 -0.11 12.48
C GLY A 93 -17.59 -1.29 13.41
N CYS A 94 -16.33 -1.70 13.61
CA CYS A 94 -15.96 -2.64 14.67
C CYS A 94 -15.93 -1.91 16.03
N THR A 95 -16.45 -2.55 17.08
CA THR A 95 -16.16 -2.16 18.46
C THR A 95 -14.71 -2.48 18.81
N SER A 96 -14.20 -1.96 19.93
CA SER A 96 -12.86 -2.31 20.42
C SER A 96 -12.71 -3.82 20.64
N SER A 97 -13.71 -4.48 21.23
CA SER A 97 -13.70 -5.92 21.47
C SER A 97 -13.73 -6.75 20.19
N GLU A 98 -14.53 -6.35 19.19
CA GLU A 98 -14.56 -7.01 17.87
C GLU A 98 -13.21 -6.86 17.16
N ARG A 99 -12.58 -5.69 17.27
CA ARG A 99 -11.26 -5.42 16.70
C ARG A 99 -10.18 -6.28 17.37
N GLU A 100 -10.20 -6.39 18.69
CA GLU A 100 -9.28 -7.25 19.43
C GLU A 100 -9.48 -8.73 19.08
N ALA A 101 -10.72 -9.19 18.95
CA ALA A 101 -11.03 -10.53 18.50
C ALA A 101 -10.47 -10.81 17.10
N LEU A 102 -10.61 -9.86 16.16
CA LEU A 102 -10.05 -9.97 14.81
C LEU A 102 -8.52 -10.01 14.83
N ILE A 103 -7.87 -9.16 15.63
CA ILE A 103 -6.41 -9.16 15.81
C ILE A 103 -5.94 -10.51 16.39
N LYS A 104 -6.65 -11.03 17.40
CA LYS A 104 -6.35 -12.32 18.04
C LYS A 104 -6.47 -13.46 17.03
N ALA A 105 -7.53 -13.49 16.23
CA ALA A 105 -7.74 -14.48 15.19
C ALA A 105 -6.63 -14.45 14.12
N CYS A 106 -6.23 -13.25 13.67
CA CYS A 106 -5.11 -13.10 12.73
C CYS A 106 -3.80 -13.62 13.33
N ARG A 107 -3.48 -13.26 14.58
CA ARG A 107 -2.27 -13.71 15.28
C ARG A 107 -2.25 -15.22 15.53
N ALA A 108 -3.41 -15.81 15.85
CA ALA A 108 -3.54 -17.26 16.00
C ALA A 108 -3.22 -18.01 14.70
N ASN A 109 -3.46 -17.37 13.55
CA ASN A 109 -3.08 -17.86 12.23
C ASN A 109 -1.70 -17.34 11.78
N ARG A 110 -0.82 -16.98 12.72
CA ARG A 110 0.57 -16.53 12.49
C ARG A 110 0.73 -15.24 11.68
N ALA A 111 -0.33 -14.48 11.46
CA ALA A 111 -0.21 -13.21 10.75
C ALA A 111 0.49 -12.15 11.61
N ARG A 112 1.42 -11.42 10.99
CA ARG A 112 1.88 -10.13 11.51
C ARG A 112 0.78 -9.10 11.28
N VAL A 113 0.26 -8.55 12.37
CA VAL A 113 -0.77 -7.50 12.32
C VAL A 113 -0.14 -6.15 12.60
N VAL A 114 -0.35 -5.20 11.68
CA VAL A 114 -0.13 -3.79 11.93
C VAL A 114 -1.46 -3.06 11.95
N VAL A 115 -1.77 -2.52 13.11
CA VAL A 115 -2.87 -1.59 13.31
C VAL A 115 -2.52 -0.29 12.59
N GLU A 116 -3.23 0.03 11.51
CA GLU A 116 -3.14 1.35 10.87
C GLU A 116 -4.37 2.17 11.27
N GLU A 117 -4.15 3.22 12.08
CA GLU A 117 -5.15 4.25 12.37
C GLU A 117 -5.26 5.21 11.19
N ARG A 118 -5.55 4.67 10.00
CA ARG A 118 -5.73 5.47 8.78
C ARG A 118 -7.21 5.66 8.48
N HIS A 119 -7.50 6.62 7.62
CA HIS A 119 -8.85 6.88 7.13
C HIS A 119 -8.98 6.27 5.72
N PRO A 120 -9.84 5.24 5.51
CA PRO A 120 -10.68 4.54 6.48
C PRO A 120 -9.90 3.57 7.37
N PRO A 121 -10.40 3.26 8.59
CA PRO A 121 -9.70 2.40 9.55
C PRO A 121 -9.62 0.96 9.04
N HIS A 122 -8.41 0.41 9.06
CA HIS A 122 -8.10 -0.95 8.60
C HIS A 122 -6.96 -1.59 9.39
N LEU A 123 -6.92 -2.92 9.40
CA LEU A 123 -5.74 -3.70 9.82
C LEU A 123 -4.95 -4.07 8.59
N HIS A 124 -3.67 -3.76 8.58
CA HIS A 124 -2.74 -4.39 7.65
C HIS A 124 -2.28 -5.71 8.26
N ILE A 125 -2.45 -6.81 7.53
CA ILE A 125 -2.00 -8.15 7.95
C ILE A 125 -1.08 -8.75 6.90
N GLN A 126 -0.13 -9.54 7.35
CA GLN A 126 0.83 -10.25 6.51
C GLN A 126 1.04 -11.66 7.08
N PHE A 127 0.79 -12.69 6.27
CA PHE A 127 1.06 -14.08 6.63
C PHE A 127 2.48 -14.51 6.29
#